data_AF-A0A968MLD0-F1
#
_entry.id   AF-A0A968MLD0-F1
#
_cell.length_a   1.000
_cell.length_b   1.000
_cell.length_c   1.000
_cell.angle_alpha   90.00
_cell.angle_beta   90.00
_cell.angle_gamma   90.00
#
_symmetry.space_group_name_H-M   'P 1'
#
loop_
_entity.id
_entity.type
_entity.pdbx_description
1 polymer ?
#
loop_
_entity_poly.entity_id
_entity_poly.type
_entity_poly.pdbx_seq_one_letter_code
_entity_poly.pdbx_strand_id
1 'polypeptide(L)'
;MSALEHEHPRVREQATKMLRFYAEGEADTYLRSRVDDEDPEVRKTAINVAVARNSRTVSARLRTILSADDLGARDVRELRAMTKAVAAIEREDAVPVLARWLNPGFMASLRKQELQVAAAVALASLPGSTSAEALQRGSRSLVPKVREACRRALERQSGGVRVEAEPLLHGSEESVDISSADLPTFPRPPVAFRRASPGLNIPAQITPLGSTDLPPAPPPELVTQVIEREALVLRNSLTEDLTDDFVTELEDSPLHRREMIPDIEVFVPGRDPTPAPSQDNLHDQSGGWGSSGGEK
;
A
#
# COMPACT_ATOMS: atom_id res chain seq x y z
N MET A 1 25.84 15.81 -2.61
CA MET A 1 24.60 15.27 -3.22
C MET A 1 24.01 14.28 -2.24
N SER A 2 22.80 14.51 -1.75
CA SER A 2 22.15 13.57 -0.82
C SER A 2 21.75 12.29 -1.57
N ALA A 3 21.85 11.12 -0.93
CA ALA A 3 21.45 9.85 -1.55
C ALA A 3 19.96 9.84 -1.96
N LEU A 4 19.13 10.66 -1.30
CA LEU A 4 17.72 10.84 -1.65
C LEU A 4 17.52 11.58 -2.97
N GLU A 5 18.48 12.38 -3.42
CA GLU A 5 18.42 13.19 -4.64
C GLU A 5 19.32 12.62 -5.76
N HIS A 6 19.78 11.38 -5.58
CA HIS A 6 20.66 10.74 -6.54
C HIS A 6 19.94 10.51 -7.88
N GLU A 7 20.64 10.69 -8.99
CA GLU A 7 20.09 10.54 -10.35
C GLU A 7 19.52 9.14 -10.60
N HIS A 8 20.24 8.10 -10.16
CA HIS A 8 19.81 6.72 -10.33
C HIS A 8 18.65 6.33 -9.37
N PRO A 9 17.48 5.86 -9.87
CA PRO A 9 16.29 5.60 -9.06
C PRO A 9 16.51 4.54 -7.98
N ARG A 10 17.25 3.46 -8.27
CA ARG A 10 17.59 2.43 -7.25
C ARG A 10 18.33 2.99 -6.03
N VAL A 11 19.17 4.03 -6.19
CA VAL A 11 19.86 4.66 -5.06
C VAL A 11 18.85 5.45 -4.22
N ARG A 12 17.93 6.18 -4.86
CA ARG A 12 16.83 6.87 -4.17
C ARG A 12 15.89 5.91 -3.46
N GLU A 13 15.55 4.80 -4.09
CA GLU A 13 14.72 3.74 -3.52
C GLU A 13 15.36 3.19 -2.24
N GLN A 14 16.65 2.84 -2.30
CA GLN A 14 17.39 2.34 -1.15
C GLN A 14 17.51 3.39 -0.04
N ALA A 15 17.81 4.64 -0.39
CA ALA A 15 17.83 5.74 0.57
C ALA A 15 16.45 5.94 1.24
N THR A 16 15.37 5.80 0.46
CA THR A 16 13.99 5.88 0.96
C THR A 16 13.66 4.74 1.91
N LYS A 17 14.12 3.50 1.65
CA LYS A 17 13.98 2.36 2.58
C LYS A 17 14.66 2.64 3.92
N MET A 18 15.83 3.26 3.89
CA MET A 18 16.59 3.57 5.11
C MET A 18 15.87 4.57 6.01
N LEU A 19 15.02 5.45 5.47
CA LEU A 19 14.21 6.40 6.26
C LEU A 19 13.34 5.72 7.32
N ARG A 20 13.07 4.41 7.18
CA ARG A 20 12.37 3.61 8.18
C ARG A 20 13.02 3.68 9.56
N PHE A 21 14.35 3.69 9.64
CA PHE A 21 15.11 3.59 10.89
C PHE A 21 15.40 4.93 11.56
N TYR A 22 14.98 6.04 10.95
CA TYR A 22 15.21 7.38 11.48
C TYR A 22 14.04 7.82 12.38
N ALA A 23 14.30 8.79 13.25
CA ALA A 23 13.27 9.39 14.09
C ALA A 23 12.12 10.01 13.24
N GLU A 24 10.95 10.13 13.84
CA GLU A 24 9.81 10.84 13.24
C GLU A 24 10.12 12.32 12.99
N GLY A 25 9.38 12.96 12.09
CA GLY A 25 9.54 14.38 11.74
C GLY A 25 10.24 14.60 10.41
N GLU A 26 11.57 14.76 10.42
CA GLU A 26 12.32 15.09 9.19
C GLU A 26 12.26 13.96 8.16
N ALA A 27 12.40 12.71 8.60
CA ALA A 27 12.26 11.53 7.75
C ALA A 27 10.90 11.47 7.05
N ASP A 28 9.83 11.85 7.75
CA ASP A 28 8.46 11.89 7.20
C ASP A 28 8.29 13.00 6.16
N THR A 29 9.00 14.13 6.34
CA THR A 29 9.05 15.21 5.36
C THR A 29 9.74 14.76 4.08
N TYR A 30 10.84 13.99 4.20
CA TYR A 30 11.49 13.38 3.05
C TYR A 30 10.60 12.33 2.38
N LEU A 31 9.96 11.43 3.13
CA LEU A 31 9.00 10.45 2.60
C LEU A 31 7.86 11.12 1.84
N ARG A 32 7.32 12.23 2.38
CA ARG A 32 6.29 13.02 1.71
C ARG A 32 6.74 13.53 0.34
N SER A 33 8.01 13.88 0.17
CA SER A 33 8.52 14.27 -1.15
C SER A 33 8.68 13.07 -2.10
N ARG A 34 8.98 11.88 -1.56
CA ARG A 34 9.22 10.66 -2.36
C ARG A 34 7.96 9.99 -2.87
N VAL A 35 6.78 10.28 -2.31
CA VAL A 35 5.50 9.83 -2.91
C VAL A 35 5.18 10.52 -4.24
N ASP A 36 5.91 11.58 -4.58
CA ASP A 36 5.84 12.27 -5.87
C ASP A 36 7.09 12.05 -6.74
N ASP A 37 7.93 11.06 -6.42
CA ASP A 37 9.11 10.74 -7.23
C ASP A 37 8.71 10.35 -8.66
N GLU A 38 9.55 10.66 -9.64
CA GLU A 38 9.34 10.31 -11.05
C GLU A 38 9.25 8.78 -11.24
N ASP A 39 10.02 8.04 -10.46
CA ASP A 39 10.13 6.59 -10.58
C ASP A 39 9.04 5.89 -9.73
N PRO A 40 8.23 4.99 -10.34
CA PRO A 40 7.13 4.33 -9.65
C PRO A 40 7.59 3.39 -8.51
N GLU A 41 8.77 2.78 -8.60
CA GLU A 41 9.28 1.89 -7.56
C GLU A 41 9.76 2.69 -6.34
N VAL A 42 10.32 3.89 -6.55
CA VAL A 42 10.61 4.83 -5.46
C VAL A 42 9.32 5.28 -4.77
N ARG A 43 8.27 5.65 -5.53
CA ARG A 43 6.97 6.03 -4.96
C ARG A 43 6.35 4.90 -4.14
N LYS A 44 6.32 3.69 -4.68
CA LYS A 44 5.81 2.48 -4.00
C LYS A 44 6.58 2.21 -2.71
N THR A 45 7.91 2.33 -2.76
CA THR A 45 8.77 2.18 -1.58
C THR A 45 8.45 3.24 -0.52
N ALA A 46 8.27 4.50 -0.91
CA ALA A 46 7.90 5.58 0.00
C ALA A 46 6.55 5.32 0.68
N ILE A 47 5.55 4.84 -0.07
CA ILE A 47 4.23 4.47 0.46
C ILE A 47 4.36 3.34 1.49
N ASN A 48 5.11 2.28 1.19
CA ASN A 48 5.31 1.15 2.10
C ASN A 48 6.02 1.57 3.40
N VAL A 49 7.07 2.39 3.29
CA VAL A 49 7.78 2.92 4.45
C VAL A 49 6.88 3.84 5.27
N ALA A 50 6.03 4.64 4.63
CA ALA A 50 5.06 5.49 5.31
C ALA A 50 4.01 4.69 6.11
N VAL A 51 3.53 3.57 5.58
CA VAL A 51 2.62 2.66 6.29
C VAL A 51 3.32 2.05 7.50
N ALA A 52 4.53 1.53 7.34
CA ALA A 52 5.29 0.94 8.44
C ALA A 52 5.57 1.94 9.58
N ARG A 53 5.65 3.24 9.26
CA ARG A 53 5.86 4.33 10.21
C ARG A 53 4.57 5.01 10.70
N ASN A 54 3.40 4.63 10.18
CA ASN A 54 2.14 5.33 10.41
C ASN A 54 2.21 6.86 10.14
N SER A 55 2.92 7.27 9.08
CA SER A 55 3.17 8.69 8.81
C SER A 55 1.91 9.46 8.34
N ARG A 56 1.30 10.22 9.26
CA ARG A 56 0.13 11.08 8.97
C ARG A 56 0.45 12.17 7.94
N THR A 57 1.70 12.67 7.93
CA THR A 57 2.17 13.66 6.95
C THR A 57 2.12 13.13 5.52
N VAL A 58 2.52 11.86 5.32
CA VAL A 58 2.44 11.20 4.02
C VAL A 58 0.97 10.91 3.67
N SER A 59 0.16 10.43 4.61
CA SER A 59 -1.27 10.18 4.37
C SER A 59 -2.01 11.43 3.87
N ALA A 60 -1.75 12.59 4.48
CA ALA A 60 -2.32 13.87 4.02
C ALA A 60 -1.92 14.22 2.57
N ARG A 61 -0.68 13.90 2.17
CA ARG A 61 -0.21 14.07 0.79
C ARG A 61 -0.89 13.09 -0.16
N LEU A 62 -1.01 11.81 0.22
CA LEU A 62 -1.75 10.82 -0.57
C LEU A 62 -3.21 11.23 -0.79
N ARG A 63 -3.88 11.78 0.23
CA ARG A 63 -5.25 12.31 0.10
C ARG A 63 -5.34 13.44 -0.93
N THR A 64 -4.34 14.32 -0.96
CA THR A 64 -4.25 15.39 -1.96
C THR A 64 -4.11 14.82 -3.36
N ILE A 65 -3.19 13.86 -3.56
CA ILE A 65 -2.96 13.19 -4.85
C ILE A 65 -4.23 12.48 -5.32
N LEU A 66 -4.86 11.66 -4.47
CA LEU A 66 -6.05 10.88 -4.77
C LEU A 66 -7.31 11.74 -4.99
N SER A 67 -7.29 13.01 -4.59
CA SER A 67 -8.38 13.95 -4.83
C SER A 67 -8.17 14.83 -6.06
N ALA A 68 -7.00 14.76 -6.71
CA ALA A 68 -6.73 15.47 -7.95
C ALA A 68 -7.55 14.90 -9.12
N ASP A 69 -7.75 15.69 -10.17
CA ASP A 69 -8.51 15.25 -11.35
C ASP A 69 -7.69 14.43 -12.34
N ASP A 70 -6.35 14.50 -12.26
CA ASP A 70 -5.42 13.78 -13.15
C ASP A 70 -4.97 12.43 -12.58
N LEU A 71 -5.93 11.59 -12.20
CA LEU A 71 -5.64 10.21 -11.78
C LEU A 71 -5.39 9.27 -12.96
N GLY A 72 -5.78 9.67 -14.16
CA GLY A 72 -5.68 8.84 -15.37
C GLY A 72 -4.23 8.55 -15.78
N ALA A 73 -3.27 9.37 -15.36
CA ALA A 73 -1.85 9.15 -15.60
C ALA A 73 -1.22 8.13 -14.63
N ARG A 74 -1.90 7.74 -13.55
CA ARG A 74 -1.36 6.80 -12.56
C ARG A 74 -1.80 5.38 -12.82
N ASP A 75 -0.90 4.44 -12.50
CA ASP A 75 -1.19 3.03 -12.62
C ASP A 75 -2.25 2.57 -11.60
N VAL A 76 -3.08 1.60 -11.99
CA VAL A 76 -4.16 1.09 -11.13
C VAL A 76 -3.61 0.44 -9.86
N ARG A 77 -2.46 -0.25 -9.94
CA ARG A 77 -1.83 -0.86 -8.76
C ARG A 77 -1.32 0.21 -7.81
N GLU A 78 -0.83 1.33 -8.34
CA GLU A 78 -0.41 2.48 -7.55
C GLU A 78 -1.60 3.10 -6.80
N LEU A 79 -2.74 3.31 -7.46
CA LEU A 79 -3.96 3.83 -6.81
C LEU A 79 -4.46 2.91 -5.67
N ARG A 80 -4.41 1.59 -5.87
CA ARG A 80 -4.74 0.59 -4.84
C ARG A 80 -3.77 0.67 -3.66
N ALA A 81 -2.46 0.76 -3.92
CA ALA A 81 -1.47 0.90 -2.86
C ALA A 81 -1.66 2.19 -2.05
N MET A 82 -1.92 3.32 -2.70
CA MET A 82 -2.15 4.60 -2.04
C MET A 82 -3.42 4.59 -1.17
N THR A 83 -4.53 4.05 -1.68
CA THR A 83 -5.79 3.96 -0.92
C THR A 83 -5.68 3.00 0.26
N LYS A 84 -5.03 1.83 0.10
CA LYS A 84 -4.73 0.89 1.20
C LYS A 84 -3.83 1.56 2.24
N ALA A 85 -2.84 2.34 1.82
CA ALA A 85 -1.97 3.07 2.74
C ALA A 85 -2.72 4.13 3.56
N VAL A 86 -3.62 4.90 2.95
CA VAL A 86 -4.49 5.85 3.69
C VAL A 86 -5.34 5.09 4.72
N ALA A 87 -5.97 3.98 4.33
CA ALA A 87 -6.73 3.15 5.27
C ALA A 87 -5.88 2.63 6.44
N ALA A 88 -4.67 2.12 6.16
CA ALA A 88 -3.79 1.58 7.19
C ALA A 88 -3.28 2.65 8.18
N ILE A 89 -2.91 3.84 7.68
CA ILE A 89 -2.34 4.92 8.50
C ILE A 89 -3.43 5.64 9.32
N GLU A 90 -4.58 5.94 8.70
CA GLU A 90 -5.65 6.71 9.32
C GLU A 90 -6.68 5.84 10.06
N ARG A 91 -6.75 4.53 9.75
CA ARG A 91 -7.68 3.57 10.37
C ARG A 91 -9.13 4.03 10.24
N GLU A 92 -9.87 4.12 11.34
CA GLU A 92 -11.28 4.53 11.35
C GLU A 92 -11.46 5.96 10.81
N ASP A 93 -10.48 6.85 10.98
CA ASP A 93 -10.52 8.22 10.46
C ASP A 93 -10.55 8.26 8.91
N ALA A 94 -10.09 7.20 8.23
CA ALA A 94 -10.11 7.10 6.78
C ALA A 94 -11.51 6.84 6.20
N VAL A 95 -12.43 6.25 7.00
CA VAL A 95 -13.76 5.83 6.51
C VAL A 95 -14.52 6.95 5.77
N PRO A 96 -14.70 8.17 6.32
CA PRO A 96 -15.41 9.23 5.59
C PRO A 96 -14.72 9.64 4.28
N VAL A 97 -13.39 9.58 4.24
CA VAL A 97 -12.60 9.94 3.06
C VAL A 97 -12.75 8.89 1.96
N LEU A 98 -12.60 7.61 2.31
CA LEU A 98 -12.76 6.49 1.39
C LEU A 98 -14.21 6.38 0.91
N ALA A 99 -15.20 6.62 1.76
CA ALA A 99 -16.60 6.62 1.38
C ALA A 99 -16.92 7.71 0.33
N ARG A 100 -16.27 8.87 0.44
CA ARG A 100 -16.37 9.96 -0.54
C ARG A 100 -15.71 9.60 -1.88
N TRP A 101 -14.57 8.90 -1.86
CA TRP A 101 -13.93 8.40 -3.09
C TRP A 101 -14.71 7.27 -3.75
N LEU A 102 -15.36 6.41 -2.95
CA LEU A 102 -16.23 5.34 -3.44
C LEU A 102 -17.49 5.88 -4.11
N ASN A 103 -18.12 6.91 -3.52
CA ASN A 103 -19.35 7.52 -4.00
C ASN A 103 -19.11 8.99 -4.31
N PRO A 104 -18.35 9.31 -5.36
CA PRO A 104 -18.15 10.68 -5.76
C PRO A 104 -19.48 11.19 -6.33
N GLY A 105 -19.80 12.47 -6.09
CA GLY A 105 -21.11 13.04 -6.46
C GLY A 105 -21.43 12.93 -7.96
N PHE A 106 -22.66 13.27 -8.36
CA PHE A 106 -23.17 13.10 -9.73
C PHE A 106 -22.30 13.71 -10.84
N MET A 107 -21.49 14.73 -10.53
CA MET A 107 -20.59 15.39 -11.48
C MET A 107 -19.17 14.78 -11.53
N ALA A 108 -18.94 13.68 -10.83
CA ALA A 108 -17.62 13.07 -10.80
C ALA A 108 -17.33 12.28 -12.10
N SER A 109 -16.20 12.62 -12.71
CA SER A 109 -15.71 11.99 -13.93
C SER A 109 -15.69 10.45 -13.86
N LEU A 110 -16.12 9.79 -14.94
CA LEU A 110 -16.02 8.34 -15.15
C LEU A 110 -14.58 7.82 -14.99
N ARG A 111 -13.55 8.68 -15.13
CA ARG A 111 -12.14 8.32 -14.92
C ARG A 111 -11.81 7.94 -13.47
N LYS A 112 -12.76 8.10 -12.53
CA LYS A 112 -12.60 7.75 -11.11
C LYS A 112 -13.01 6.31 -10.77
N GLN A 113 -13.38 5.47 -11.75
CA GLN A 113 -13.81 4.09 -11.49
C GLN A 113 -12.75 3.22 -10.80
N GLU A 114 -11.48 3.32 -11.22
CA GLU A 114 -10.39 2.54 -10.58
C GLU A 114 -10.16 3.00 -9.14
N LEU A 115 -10.29 4.31 -8.87
CA LEU A 115 -10.25 4.85 -7.51
C LEU A 115 -11.43 4.35 -6.66
N GLN A 116 -12.63 4.28 -7.22
CA GLN A 116 -13.81 3.75 -6.52
C GLN A 116 -13.62 2.29 -6.13
N VAL A 117 -13.11 1.46 -7.05
CA VAL A 117 -12.80 0.05 -6.78
C VAL A 117 -11.71 -0.07 -5.71
N ALA A 118 -10.64 0.72 -5.83
CA ALA A 118 -9.57 0.76 -4.84
C ALA A 118 -10.06 1.19 -3.45
N ALA A 119 -10.96 2.18 -3.39
CA ALA A 119 -11.59 2.64 -2.15
C ALA A 119 -12.50 1.56 -1.52
N ALA A 120 -13.24 0.78 -2.34
CA ALA A 120 -14.03 -0.34 -1.83
C ALA A 120 -13.15 -1.41 -1.19
N VAL A 121 -12.03 -1.77 -1.83
CA VAL A 121 -11.06 -2.74 -1.28
C VAL A 121 -10.43 -2.20 0.01
N ALA A 122 -10.05 -0.91 0.04
CA ALA A 122 -9.50 -0.29 1.24
C ALA A 122 -10.52 -0.25 2.40
N LEU A 123 -11.80 0.06 2.14
CA LEU A 123 -12.87 -0.01 3.14
C LEU A 123 -13.08 -1.42 3.68
N ALA A 124 -12.91 -2.46 2.86
CA ALA A 124 -13.01 -3.85 3.29
C ALA A 124 -12.01 -4.19 4.40
N SER A 125 -10.80 -3.59 4.35
CA SER A 125 -9.74 -3.80 5.35
C SER A 125 -9.99 -3.08 6.68
N LEU A 126 -10.95 -2.15 6.74
CA LEU A 126 -11.27 -1.39 7.95
C LEU A 126 -12.41 -2.07 8.72
N PRO A 127 -12.19 -2.46 10.00
CA PRO A 127 -13.26 -2.96 10.84
C PRO A 127 -14.25 -1.84 11.18
N GLY A 128 -15.53 -2.17 11.29
CA GLY A 128 -16.57 -1.26 11.78
C GLY A 128 -17.86 -1.28 10.98
N SER A 129 -18.98 -0.94 11.63
CA SER A 129 -20.28 -0.80 10.96
C SER A 129 -20.30 0.35 9.95
N THR A 130 -19.53 1.41 10.19
CA THR A 130 -19.48 2.60 9.31
C THR A 130 -18.84 2.30 7.96
N SER A 131 -17.82 1.43 7.92
CA SER A 131 -17.21 0.98 6.66
C SER A 131 -18.18 0.06 5.89
N ALA A 132 -18.84 -0.87 6.59
CA ALA A 132 -19.87 -1.75 6.03
C ALA A 132 -21.05 -0.96 5.44
N GLU A 133 -21.52 0.10 6.12
CA GLU A 133 -22.57 0.99 5.60
C GLU A 133 -22.15 1.72 4.32
N ALA A 134 -20.89 2.15 4.24
CA ALA A 134 -20.35 2.78 3.02
C ALA A 134 -20.29 1.79 1.85
N LEU A 135 -19.86 0.55 2.10
CA LEU A 135 -19.86 -0.53 1.12
C LEU A 135 -21.28 -0.94 0.71
N GLN A 136 -22.23 -0.98 1.64
CA GLN A 136 -23.64 -1.29 1.36
C GLN A 136 -24.31 -0.23 0.48
N ARG A 137 -23.89 1.04 0.61
CA ARG A 137 -24.29 2.09 -0.35
C ARG A 137 -23.65 1.87 -1.72
N GLY A 138 -22.35 1.56 -1.75
CA GLY A 138 -21.61 1.29 -2.98
C GLY A 138 -22.11 0.06 -3.76
N SER A 139 -22.66 -0.96 -3.08
CA SER A 139 -23.27 -2.14 -3.71
C SER A 139 -24.56 -1.84 -4.49
N ARG A 140 -25.09 -0.62 -4.36
CA ARG A 140 -26.21 -0.09 -5.16
C ARG A 140 -25.75 0.83 -6.29
N SER A 141 -24.44 0.96 -6.51
CA SER A 141 -23.87 1.78 -7.60
C SER A 141 -24.38 1.30 -8.96
N LEU A 142 -24.61 2.26 -9.87
CA LEU A 142 -24.96 1.99 -11.26
C LEU A 142 -23.79 1.36 -12.01
N VAL A 143 -22.54 1.63 -11.60
CA VAL A 143 -21.33 1.10 -12.22
C VAL A 143 -21.14 -0.38 -11.81
N PRO A 144 -21.23 -1.35 -12.74
CA PRO A 144 -21.18 -2.78 -12.40
C PRO A 144 -19.90 -3.19 -11.67
N LYS A 145 -18.74 -2.66 -12.11
CA LYS A 145 -17.42 -2.96 -11.53
C LYS A 145 -17.33 -2.52 -10.05
N VAL A 146 -17.85 -1.33 -9.73
CA VAL A 146 -17.86 -0.80 -8.36
C VAL A 146 -18.83 -1.60 -7.49
N ARG A 147 -20.01 -1.91 -8.02
CA ARG A 147 -21.02 -2.72 -7.33
C ARG A 147 -20.48 -4.10 -6.95
N GLU A 148 -19.81 -4.77 -7.88
CA GLU A 148 -19.19 -6.08 -7.64
C GLU A 148 -18.07 -5.99 -6.60
N ALA A 149 -17.18 -5.00 -6.71
CA ALA A 149 -16.13 -4.77 -5.72
C ALA A 149 -16.69 -4.54 -4.31
N CYS A 150 -17.80 -3.81 -4.18
CA CYS A 150 -18.45 -3.60 -2.88
C CYS A 150 -19.09 -4.87 -2.31
N ARG A 151 -19.69 -5.72 -3.15
CA ARG A 151 -20.26 -7.01 -2.71
C ARG A 151 -19.18 -7.93 -2.19
N ARG A 152 -18.10 -8.11 -2.94
CA ARG A 152 -16.93 -8.88 -2.51
C ARG A 152 -16.31 -8.32 -1.22
N ALA A 153 -16.24 -6.99 -1.09
CA ALA A 153 -15.76 -6.35 0.12
C ALA A 153 -16.64 -6.65 1.35
N LEU A 154 -17.97 -6.65 1.18
CA LEU A 154 -18.92 -7.02 2.24
C LEU A 154 -18.81 -8.50 2.62
N GLU A 155 -18.65 -9.38 1.63
CA GLU A 155 -18.43 -10.82 1.86
C GLU A 155 -17.14 -11.07 2.63
N ARG A 156 -16.07 -10.33 2.34
CA ARG A 156 -14.82 -10.40 3.14
C ARG A 156 -15.03 -9.90 4.57
N GLN A 157 -15.81 -8.83 4.78
CA GLN A 157 -16.09 -8.34 6.13
C GLN A 157 -16.98 -9.29 6.92
N SER A 158 -17.96 -9.95 6.29
CA SER A 158 -18.86 -10.89 6.96
C SER A 158 -18.23 -12.27 7.16
N GLY A 159 -17.42 -12.73 6.21
CA GLY A 159 -16.69 -14.01 6.27
C GLY A 159 -15.41 -13.94 7.10
N GLY A 160 -14.81 -12.76 7.26
CA GLY A 160 -13.62 -12.52 8.08
C GLY A 160 -13.90 -12.46 9.58
N VAL A 161 -15.17 -12.35 9.99
CA VAL A 161 -15.57 -12.55 11.40
C VAL A 161 -15.78 -14.05 11.64
N ARG A 162 -14.65 -14.78 11.74
CA ARG A 162 -14.45 -15.98 12.58
C ARG A 162 -13.10 -16.63 12.29
N VAL A 163 -12.03 -15.98 12.75
CA VAL A 163 -11.10 -16.72 13.62
C VAL A 163 -11.37 -16.19 15.02
N GLU A 164 -12.55 -16.52 15.56
CA GLU A 164 -12.59 -16.69 17.01
C GLU A 164 -11.61 -17.82 17.27
N ALA A 165 -10.53 -17.51 17.97
CA ALA A 165 -9.76 -18.50 18.68
C ALA A 165 -10.79 -19.43 19.34
N GLU A 166 -10.85 -20.69 18.90
CA GLU A 166 -11.67 -21.69 19.57
C GLU A 166 -11.43 -21.52 21.06
N PRO A 167 -12.47 -21.26 21.87
CA PRO A 167 -12.34 -21.50 23.28
C PRO A 167 -12.14 -23.01 23.38
N LEU A 168 -10.89 -23.43 23.53
CA LEU A 168 -10.49 -24.78 23.90
C LEU A 168 -11.24 -25.16 25.17
N LEU A 169 -12.46 -25.66 25.01
CA LEU A 169 -13.26 -26.26 26.04
C LEU A 169 -13.80 -27.56 25.46
N HIS A 170 -13.36 -28.64 26.11
CA HIS A 170 -13.80 -30.03 25.98
C HIS A 170 -13.10 -30.88 24.93
N GLY A 171 -11.77 -30.97 25.04
CA GLY A 171 -11.06 -32.23 24.84
C GLY A 171 -10.83 -32.87 26.21
N SER A 172 -11.47 -34.01 26.42
CA SER A 172 -11.32 -34.90 27.57
C SER A 172 -9.88 -35.07 28.03
N GLU A 173 -9.68 -35.02 29.35
CA GLU A 173 -8.47 -35.42 30.05
C GLU A 173 -8.14 -36.89 29.71
N GLU A 174 -7.36 -37.13 28.66
CA GLU A 174 -6.58 -38.35 28.54
C GLU A 174 -5.30 -38.11 29.32
N SER A 175 -5.30 -38.58 30.56
CA SER A 175 -4.18 -38.56 31.48
C SER A 175 -3.01 -39.33 30.90
N VAL A 176 -2.10 -38.63 30.22
CA VAL A 176 -0.76 -39.13 29.93
C VAL A 176 0.09 -38.85 31.16
N ASP A 177 0.45 -39.90 31.89
CA ASP A 177 1.45 -39.87 32.95
C ASP A 177 2.81 -39.52 32.35
N ILE A 178 3.11 -38.22 32.27
CA ILE A 178 4.44 -37.73 31.95
C ILE A 178 5.23 -37.70 33.27
N SER A 179 6.04 -38.75 33.45
CA SER A 179 7.02 -38.89 34.54
C SER A 179 7.87 -37.62 34.67
N SER A 180 7.84 -37.00 35.85
CA SER A 180 8.40 -35.68 36.18
C SER A 180 9.92 -35.65 36.37
N ALA A 181 10.68 -36.44 35.62
CA ALA A 181 12.14 -36.38 35.62
C ALA A 181 12.60 -35.71 34.32
N ASP A 182 13.49 -34.73 34.43
CA ASP A 182 14.16 -34.03 33.31
C ASP A 182 13.48 -32.79 32.71
N LEU A 183 12.95 -31.89 33.56
CA LEU A 183 12.81 -30.48 33.17
C LEU A 183 14.09 -29.69 33.54
N PRO A 184 14.76 -29.04 32.58
CA PRO A 184 15.90 -28.18 32.88
C PRO A 184 15.45 -26.97 33.70
N THR A 185 16.08 -26.80 34.86
CA THR A 185 15.86 -25.65 35.75
C THR A 185 16.46 -24.41 35.09
N PHE A 186 15.62 -23.56 34.51
CA PHE A 186 16.05 -22.25 34.06
C PHE A 186 16.24 -21.30 35.26
N PRO A 187 17.36 -20.56 35.32
CA PRO A 187 17.57 -19.57 36.38
C PRO A 187 16.52 -18.45 36.26
N ARG A 188 15.76 -18.24 37.33
CA ARG A 188 14.83 -17.11 37.44
C ARG A 188 15.62 -15.80 37.35
N PRO A 189 15.22 -14.84 36.50
CA PRO A 189 15.83 -13.52 36.50
C PRO A 189 15.57 -12.82 37.86
N PRO A 190 16.53 -12.03 38.37
CA PRO A 190 16.36 -11.30 39.61
C PRO A 190 15.27 -10.25 39.47
N VAL A 191 14.20 -10.42 40.25
CA VAL A 191 13.11 -9.45 40.39
C VAL A 191 13.64 -8.27 41.20
N ALA A 192 14.03 -7.20 40.52
CA ALA A 192 14.35 -5.93 41.16
C ALA A 192 13.84 -4.76 40.32
N PHE A 193 12.53 -4.47 40.41
CA PHE A 193 12.04 -3.11 40.18
C PHE A 193 10.91 -2.81 41.17
N ARG A 194 11.32 -2.42 42.38
CA ARG A 194 10.46 -1.70 43.33
C ARG A 194 10.12 -0.35 42.74
N ARG A 195 8.83 -0.11 42.50
CA ARG A 195 8.26 1.25 42.44
C ARG A 195 8.37 1.90 43.83
N ALA A 196 9.11 3.00 43.92
CA ALA A 196 8.95 4.04 44.95
C ALA A 196 8.82 5.36 44.15
N SER A 197 7.62 5.91 44.05
CA SER A 197 7.05 6.98 44.90
C SER A 197 7.21 8.36 44.22
N PRO A 198 6.15 9.18 44.20
CA PRO A 198 6.15 10.51 43.58
C PRO A 198 6.65 11.57 44.58
N GLY A 199 7.31 12.59 44.04
CA GLY A 199 7.57 13.85 44.75
C GLY A 199 9.02 14.02 45.20
N LEU A 200 9.88 14.52 44.31
CA LEU A 200 11.09 15.22 44.72
C LEU A 200 11.32 16.44 43.84
N ASN A 201 11.23 17.60 44.48
CA ASN A 201 11.57 18.92 43.95
C ASN A 201 13.11 19.04 43.96
N ILE A 202 13.75 19.15 42.79
CA ILE A 202 15.21 19.19 42.68
C ILE A 202 15.66 20.63 42.37
N PRO A 203 16.43 21.29 43.26
CA PRO A 203 17.14 22.51 42.91
C PRO A 203 18.36 22.18 42.04
N ALA A 204 18.58 22.97 41.01
CA ALA A 204 19.71 22.87 40.10
C ALA A 204 21.04 23.06 40.84
N GLN A 205 21.78 21.97 41.03
CA GLN A 205 23.22 22.00 41.23
C GLN A 205 23.87 21.04 40.24
N ILE A 206 24.60 21.63 39.29
CA ILE A 206 25.40 20.93 38.29
C ILE A 206 26.72 20.59 38.97
N THR A 207 26.85 19.34 39.42
CA THR A 207 28.16 18.74 39.72
C THR A 207 28.67 17.98 38.49
N PRO A 208 29.96 18.12 38.13
CA PRO A 208 30.56 17.38 37.03
C PRO A 208 30.66 15.89 37.40
N LEU A 209 29.95 15.05 36.62
CA LEU A 209 30.00 13.59 36.76
C LEU A 209 31.37 13.10 36.31
N GLY A 210 32.08 12.48 37.25
CA GLY A 210 33.24 11.66 36.97
C GLY A 210 32.88 10.47 36.09
N SER A 211 33.83 10.14 35.21
CA SER A 211 33.98 8.91 34.42
C SER A 211 33.19 7.71 34.95
N THR A 212 32.00 7.50 34.41
CA THR A 212 31.22 6.27 34.59
C THR A 212 31.61 5.26 33.52
N ASP A 213 32.02 4.08 33.98
CA ASP A 213 32.13 2.85 33.19
C ASP A 213 30.86 2.63 32.37
N LEU A 214 30.97 2.85 31.06
CA LEU A 214 29.96 2.46 30.10
C LEU A 214 29.91 0.93 30.06
N PRO A 215 28.71 0.31 30.14
CA PRO A 215 28.59 -1.12 29.93
C PRO A 215 29.18 -1.48 28.56
N PRO A 216 29.91 -2.61 28.45
CA PRO A 216 30.54 -3.01 27.21
C PRO A 216 29.49 -3.10 26.11
N ALA A 217 29.80 -2.53 24.96
CA ALA A 217 28.92 -2.57 23.80
C ALA A 217 28.52 -4.03 23.50
N PRO A 218 27.23 -4.29 23.19
CA PRO A 218 26.80 -5.64 22.87
C PRO A 218 27.62 -6.17 21.68
N PRO A 219 27.96 -7.47 21.66
CA PRO A 219 28.71 -8.05 20.57
C PRO A 219 27.97 -7.85 19.25
N PRO A 220 28.69 -7.52 18.16
CA PRO A 220 28.09 -7.15 16.87
C PRO A 220 27.18 -8.25 16.29
N GLU A 221 27.41 -9.51 16.66
CA GLU A 221 26.59 -10.66 16.24
C GLU A 221 25.14 -10.58 16.74
N LEU A 222 24.90 -10.07 17.95
CA LEU A 222 23.55 -9.92 18.50
C LEU A 222 22.77 -8.81 17.79
N VAL A 223 23.45 -7.75 17.37
CA VAL A 223 22.84 -6.65 16.60
C VAL A 223 22.37 -7.17 15.24
N THR A 224 23.20 -7.96 14.56
CA THR A 224 22.85 -8.58 13.27
C THR A 224 21.67 -9.54 13.40
N GLN A 225 21.66 -10.39 14.43
CA GLN A 225 20.56 -11.36 14.65
C GLN A 225 19.21 -10.68 14.93
N VAL A 226 19.18 -9.57 15.67
CA VAL A 226 17.94 -8.81 15.92
C VAL A 226 17.44 -8.18 14.62
N ILE A 227 18.34 -7.60 13.82
CA ILE A 227 17.98 -7.00 12.52
C ILE A 227 17.46 -8.06 11.54
N GLU A 228 18.12 -9.23 11.45
CA GLU A 228 17.68 -10.33 10.57
C GLU A 228 16.32 -10.90 11.00
N ARG A 229 16.09 -11.05 12.31
CA ARG A 229 14.82 -11.56 12.83
C ARG A 229 13.66 -10.61 12.56
N GLU A 230 13.85 -9.29 12.76
CA GLU A 230 12.81 -8.31 12.42
C GLU A 230 12.58 -8.24 10.91
N ALA A 231 13.64 -8.28 10.09
CA ALA A 231 13.51 -8.29 8.64
C ALA A 231 12.70 -9.51 8.13
N LEU A 232 12.84 -10.66 8.78
CA LEU A 232 12.10 -11.88 8.41
C LEU A 232 10.61 -11.80 8.76
N VAL A 233 10.25 -11.22 9.91
CA VAL A 233 8.86 -10.96 10.31
C VAL A 233 8.19 -9.99 9.33
N LEU A 234 8.91 -8.96 8.91
CA LEU A 234 8.41 -7.97 7.97
C LEU A 234 8.29 -8.51 6.55
N ARG A 235 9.24 -9.35 6.12
CA ARG A 235 9.15 -10.03 4.83
C ARG A 235 7.91 -10.90 4.76
N ASN A 236 7.66 -11.71 5.79
CA ASN A 236 6.51 -12.62 5.82
C ASN A 236 5.17 -11.84 5.88
N SER A 237 5.11 -10.75 6.66
CA SER A 237 3.93 -9.86 6.71
C SER A 237 3.64 -9.13 5.39
N LEU A 238 4.65 -8.87 4.55
CA LEU A 238 4.49 -8.19 3.26
C LEU A 238 4.24 -9.15 2.10
N THR A 239 4.71 -10.40 2.18
CA THR A 239 4.53 -11.38 1.10
C THR A 239 3.17 -12.06 1.14
N GLU A 240 2.63 -12.39 2.32
CA GLU A 240 1.34 -13.11 2.42
C GLU A 240 0.14 -12.27 1.92
N ASP A 241 0.26 -10.94 1.97
CA ASP A 241 -0.82 -10.01 1.62
C ASP A 241 -0.78 -9.52 0.16
N LEU A 242 0.26 -9.87 -0.60
CA LEU A 242 0.50 -9.37 -1.97
C LEU A 242 0.51 -10.48 -3.04
N THR A 243 0.69 -11.75 -2.69
CA THR A 243 0.79 -12.83 -3.68
C THR A 243 -0.50 -13.59 -3.94
N ASP A 244 -1.34 -13.85 -2.94
CA ASP A 244 -2.48 -14.78 -3.13
C ASP A 244 -3.69 -14.17 -3.83
N ASP A 245 -4.00 -12.89 -3.59
CA ASP A 245 -5.11 -12.20 -4.27
C ASP A 245 -4.77 -11.80 -5.72
N PHE A 246 -3.50 -11.89 -6.15
CA PHE A 246 -3.05 -11.41 -7.47
C PHE A 246 -2.86 -12.54 -8.49
N VAL A 247 -2.54 -13.77 -8.06
CA VAL A 247 -2.37 -14.91 -8.97
C VAL A 247 -3.72 -15.46 -9.43
N THR A 248 -4.74 -15.45 -8.58
CA THR A 248 -6.09 -15.94 -8.95
C THR A 248 -6.87 -14.97 -9.85
N GLU A 249 -6.64 -13.65 -9.76
CA GLU A 249 -7.41 -12.66 -10.52
C GLU A 249 -6.96 -12.49 -11.99
N LEU A 250 -5.74 -12.91 -12.34
CA LEU A 250 -5.27 -12.88 -13.73
C LEU A 250 -5.70 -14.13 -14.53
N GLU A 251 -5.91 -15.27 -13.87
CA GLU A 251 -6.31 -16.53 -14.53
C GLU A 251 -7.82 -16.65 -14.77
N ASP A 252 -8.66 -15.99 -13.95
CA ASP A 252 -10.13 -16.06 -14.06
C ASP A 252 -10.78 -14.88 -14.83
N SER A 253 -9.98 -14.02 -15.46
CA SER A 253 -10.52 -12.93 -16.27
C SER A 253 -11.09 -13.46 -17.60
N PRO A 254 -12.42 -13.35 -17.86
CA PRO A 254 -13.05 -13.86 -19.09
C PRO A 254 -12.58 -13.16 -20.37
N LEU A 255 -11.75 -12.12 -20.25
CA LEU A 255 -11.08 -11.45 -21.37
C LEU A 255 -9.80 -12.16 -21.86
N HIS A 256 -9.31 -13.20 -21.16
CA HIS A 256 -8.23 -14.08 -21.65
C HIS A 256 -8.74 -15.38 -22.28
N ARG A 257 -10.04 -15.69 -22.22
CA ARG A 257 -10.67 -16.64 -23.18
C ARG A 257 -10.97 -15.92 -24.48
N ARG A 258 -9.92 -15.43 -25.14
CA ARG A 258 -10.00 -15.02 -26.53
C ARG A 258 -9.99 -16.30 -27.36
N GLU A 259 -11.15 -16.53 -27.96
CA GLU A 259 -11.45 -17.38 -29.11
C GLU A 259 -10.21 -17.93 -29.83
N MET A 260 -10.21 -19.26 -30.00
CA MET A 260 -9.57 -19.92 -31.13
C MET A 260 -9.89 -19.13 -32.40
N ILE A 261 -8.90 -18.39 -32.90
CA ILE A 261 -8.86 -17.96 -34.29
C ILE A 261 -8.49 -19.23 -35.08
N PRO A 262 -9.31 -19.71 -36.03
CA PRO A 262 -8.91 -20.78 -36.92
C PRO A 262 -7.77 -20.28 -37.83
N ASP A 263 -6.73 -21.12 -37.94
CA ASP A 263 -5.67 -21.15 -38.95
C ASP A 263 -5.47 -19.88 -39.80
N ILE A 264 -4.59 -19.01 -39.35
CA ILE A 264 -3.93 -18.03 -40.23
C ILE A 264 -2.78 -18.77 -40.91
N GLU A 265 -2.91 -18.96 -42.23
CA GLU A 265 -1.87 -19.49 -43.09
C GLU A 265 -0.55 -18.75 -42.90
N VAL A 266 0.49 -19.55 -42.67
CA VAL A 266 1.88 -19.11 -42.50
C VAL A 266 2.36 -18.45 -43.79
N PHE A 267 2.61 -17.15 -43.73
CA PHE A 267 3.27 -16.39 -44.78
C PHE A 267 4.71 -16.90 -44.98
N VAL A 268 4.96 -17.46 -46.16
CA VAL A 268 6.28 -17.93 -46.62
C VAL A 268 7.08 -16.73 -47.14
N PRO A 269 8.29 -16.43 -46.62
CA PRO A 269 9.12 -15.36 -47.14
C PRO A 269 9.81 -15.81 -48.43
N GLY A 270 9.52 -15.16 -49.56
CA GLY A 270 10.18 -15.47 -50.84
C GLY A 270 9.51 -14.98 -52.12
N ARG A 271 8.75 -13.88 -52.08
CA ARG A 271 8.26 -13.23 -53.32
C ARG A 271 8.82 -11.81 -53.43
N ASP A 272 9.49 -11.58 -54.56
CA ASP A 272 10.04 -10.30 -54.95
C ASP A 272 8.99 -9.18 -54.88
N PRO A 273 9.36 -7.97 -54.43
CA PRO A 273 8.46 -6.83 -54.40
C PRO A 273 8.20 -6.32 -55.82
N THR A 274 6.95 -6.45 -56.27
CA THR A 274 6.44 -5.75 -57.45
C THR A 274 6.48 -4.23 -57.20
N PRO A 275 6.97 -3.40 -58.16
CA PRO A 275 7.09 -1.97 -57.97
C PRO A 275 5.71 -1.28 -57.90
N ALA A 276 5.59 -0.35 -56.95
CA ALA A 276 4.39 0.46 -56.72
C ALA A 276 4.11 1.42 -57.91
N PRO A 277 2.84 1.62 -58.30
CA PRO A 277 2.49 2.68 -59.22
C PRO A 277 2.60 4.05 -58.54
N SER A 278 3.42 4.91 -59.13
CA SER A 278 3.52 6.34 -58.88
C SER A 278 2.16 7.02 -59.04
N GLN A 279 1.62 7.53 -57.92
CA GLN A 279 0.54 8.51 -57.94
C GLN A 279 1.12 9.91 -57.78
N ASP A 280 1.52 10.46 -58.92
CA ASP A 280 1.33 11.88 -59.18
C ASP A 280 -0.18 12.15 -59.18
N ASN A 281 -0.65 13.02 -58.29
CA ASN A 281 -1.73 13.94 -58.62
C ASN A 281 -1.81 15.06 -57.57
N LEU A 282 -1.26 16.21 -57.98
CA LEU A 282 -1.77 17.54 -57.68
C LEU A 282 -3.29 17.53 -57.50
N HIS A 283 -3.79 18.08 -56.39
CA HIS A 283 -4.96 18.94 -56.42
C HIS A 283 -4.77 20.10 -55.43
N ASP A 284 -4.38 21.22 -56.04
CA ASP A 284 -4.65 22.59 -55.61
C ASP A 284 -6.16 22.76 -55.39
N GLN A 285 -6.57 23.11 -54.17
CA GLN A 285 -7.78 23.88 -53.93
C GLN A 285 -7.49 24.95 -52.88
N SER A 286 -6.95 26.03 -53.40
CA SER A 286 -7.20 27.39 -52.95
C SER A 286 -8.71 27.71 -52.88
N GLY A 287 -9.12 28.38 -51.80
CA GLY A 287 -10.45 28.96 -51.59
C GLY A 287 -10.85 28.83 -50.11
N GLY A 288 -11.13 29.87 -49.33
CA GLY A 288 -11.47 31.25 -49.63
C GLY A 288 -12.53 31.69 -48.63
N TRP A 289 -12.29 32.83 -47.96
CA TRP A 289 -13.25 33.84 -47.50
C TRP A 289 -14.43 33.48 -46.56
N GLY A 290 -14.48 34.18 -45.42
CA GLY A 290 -15.68 34.35 -44.59
C GLY A 290 -15.29 34.78 -43.16
N SER A 291 -15.04 36.05 -42.87
CA SER A 291 -16.03 37.11 -42.58
C SER A 291 -16.92 36.69 -41.38
N SER A 292 -16.62 37.18 -40.18
CA SER A 292 -17.17 38.41 -39.57
C SER A 292 -18.47 38.18 -38.79
N GLY A 293 -18.56 38.80 -37.61
CA GLY A 293 -19.86 39.20 -37.04
C GLY A 293 -20.17 38.81 -35.59
N GLY A 294 -20.29 39.83 -34.74
CA GLY A 294 -21.35 39.96 -33.73
C GLY A 294 -20.97 39.60 -32.30
N GLU A 295 -20.84 40.57 -31.37
CA GLU A 295 -21.95 41.18 -30.57
C GLU A 295 -22.47 40.21 -29.50
N LYS A 296 -22.48 40.48 -28.18
CA LYS A 296 -22.49 41.69 -27.34
C LYS A 296 -21.80 41.41 -26.00
#